data_AF-A0A318HNU6-F1
#
_entry.id   AF-A0A318HNU6-F1
#
_cell.length_a   1.000
_cell.length_b   1.000
_cell.length_c   1.000
_cell.angle_alpha   90.00
_cell.angle_beta   90.00
_cell.angle_gamma   90.00
#
_symmetry.space_group_name_H-M   'P 1'
#
loop_
_entity.id
_entity.type
_entity.pdbx_description
1 polymer ?
#
loop_
_entity_poly.entity_id
_entity_poly.type
_entity_poly.pdbx_seq_one_letter_code
_entity_poly.pdbx_strand_id
1 'polypeptide(L)'
;QKPEDPDNAQPGYGYVPADTTNTEEIFFYHSDHLGSTSYITDAKANITQFDAYLPYGELLVDEHSSSEEMPYKFNGKEFDQETGLYYYGARYMNPRTSLWYGVDPLAEKYPDIGGYVYCISNPIQNTDKKGNDVIIHYIDKNGKHKTHSFSGFRGRRRIYVPNNQFVMDFIHSYVFNTNNGGGENMKKAVLDHNVKVHVWDASQPSLFENPDGQRNHFDDNGGFNITWFSRKATRTSDGGVISPATIIEHEFAHFVNRYKDKREFERKSETPNRQYGDEEEKEVIEGAEWRTARKNGETIRHNHKGKSYDVTDPRTTKPKKKR
;
A
#
# COMPACT_ATOMS: atom_id res chain seq x y z
N GLN A 1 38.73 14.82 37.14
CA GLN A 1 39.11 15.13 35.74
C GLN A 1 38.38 16.40 35.34
N LYS A 2 39.05 17.32 34.64
CA LYS A 2 38.42 18.53 34.10
C LYS A 2 37.53 18.17 32.91
N PRO A 3 36.41 18.87 32.67
CA PRO A 3 35.59 18.66 31.48
C PRO A 3 36.41 19.00 30.24
N GLU A 4 36.39 18.11 29.26
CA GLU A 4 37.17 18.21 28.03
C GLU A 4 36.55 19.23 27.07
N ASP A 5 37.42 19.92 26.33
CA ASP A 5 37.23 21.10 25.49
C ASP A 5 36.14 20.93 24.40
N PRO A 6 35.24 21.90 24.17
CA PRO A 6 34.22 21.85 23.10
C PRO A 6 34.80 21.76 21.67
N ASP A 7 36.09 22.07 21.46
CA ASP A 7 36.74 21.93 20.16
C ASP A 7 37.17 20.49 19.82
N ASN A 8 36.92 19.51 20.72
CA ASN A 8 37.25 18.09 20.48
C ASN A 8 36.13 17.30 19.79
N ALA A 9 34.98 17.92 19.49
CA ALA A 9 33.91 17.29 18.72
C ALA A 9 34.19 17.41 17.22
N GLN A 10 34.82 16.39 16.63
CA GLN A 10 34.92 16.26 15.17
C GLN A 10 33.51 16.12 14.55
N PRO A 11 33.17 16.86 13.48
CA PRO A 11 31.92 16.69 12.76
C PRO A 11 31.95 15.36 12.00
N GLY A 12 31.36 14.31 12.57
CA GLY A 12 31.32 12.99 11.94
C GLY A 12 31.28 11.82 12.92
N TYR A 13 30.27 11.75 13.77
CA TYR A 13 29.77 10.47 14.25
C TYR A 13 28.42 10.28 13.55
N GLY A 14 28.32 9.62 12.38
CA GLY A 14 28.98 8.37 12.07
C GLY A 14 28.29 7.31 12.90
N TYR A 15 27.36 6.58 12.28
CA TYR A 15 26.89 5.29 12.77
C TYR A 15 28.12 4.52 13.27
N VAL A 16 28.22 4.31 14.58
CA VAL A 16 29.20 3.37 15.13
C VAL A 16 28.51 2.03 14.96
N PRO A 17 28.95 1.17 14.02
CA PRO A 17 28.45 -0.19 13.99
C PRO A 17 28.84 -0.78 15.35
N ALA A 18 27.86 -1.20 16.14
CA ALA A 18 28.13 -1.97 17.34
C ALA A 18 28.79 -3.33 17.01
N ASP A 19 28.87 -3.66 15.72
CA ASP A 19 29.33 -4.93 15.23
C ASP A 19 30.70 -4.81 14.54
N THR A 20 31.75 -5.23 15.25
CA THR A 20 33.08 -5.47 14.67
C THR A 20 33.24 -6.92 14.18
N THR A 21 32.17 -7.73 14.24
CA THR A 21 32.09 -9.04 13.60
C THR A 21 31.36 -8.90 12.26
N ASN A 22 31.99 -9.28 11.15
CA ASN A 22 31.35 -9.30 9.83
C ASN A 22 30.32 -10.45 9.74
N THR A 23 29.34 -10.49 10.64
CA THR A 23 28.32 -11.53 10.73
C THR A 23 26.96 -10.89 10.89
N GLU A 24 26.34 -10.50 9.77
CA GLU A 24 24.92 -10.17 9.76
C GLU A 24 24.11 -11.44 10.09
N GLU A 25 23.48 -11.48 11.27
CA GLU A 25 22.51 -12.51 11.61
C GLU A 25 21.19 -12.21 10.91
N ILE A 26 20.85 -13.01 9.90
CA ILE A 26 19.63 -12.84 9.12
C ILE A 26 18.57 -13.82 9.63
N PHE A 27 17.42 -13.27 10.03
CA PHE A 27 16.24 -14.02 10.45
C PHE A 27 15.10 -13.89 9.44
N PHE A 28 14.37 -14.97 9.22
CA PHE A 28 13.24 -15.05 8.30
C PHE A 28 11.97 -15.39 9.07
N TYR A 29 10.96 -14.53 8.96
CA TYR A 29 9.65 -14.72 9.58
C TYR A 29 8.75 -15.57 8.68
N HIS A 30 8.14 -16.59 9.26
CA HIS A 30 7.15 -17.45 8.61
C HIS A 30 5.81 -17.27 9.30
N SER A 31 4.89 -16.58 8.63
CA SER A 31 3.62 -16.17 9.24
C SER A 31 2.45 -17.12 8.95
N ASP A 32 1.46 -17.11 9.85
CA ASP A 32 0.16 -17.75 9.67
C ASP A 32 -0.78 -16.98 8.71
N HIS A 33 -2.05 -17.40 8.60
CA HIS A 33 -3.04 -16.77 7.71
C HIS A 33 -3.47 -15.36 8.14
N LEU A 34 -3.19 -14.94 9.38
CA LEU A 34 -3.44 -13.60 9.91
C LEU A 34 -2.22 -12.69 9.80
N GLY A 35 -1.04 -13.26 9.51
CA GLY A 35 0.23 -12.56 9.50
C GLY A 35 0.96 -12.64 10.84
N SER A 36 0.49 -13.45 11.79
CA SER A 36 1.20 -13.70 13.06
C SER A 36 2.42 -14.56 12.81
N THR A 37 3.52 -14.29 13.51
CA THR A 37 4.74 -15.09 13.42
C THR A 37 4.50 -16.51 13.93
N SER A 38 4.65 -17.53 13.09
CA SER A 38 4.58 -18.93 13.55
C SER A 38 5.97 -19.50 13.79
N TYR A 39 6.86 -19.31 12.82
CA TYR A 39 8.26 -19.74 12.95
C TYR A 39 9.19 -18.61 12.56
N ILE A 40 10.38 -18.62 13.15
CA ILE A 40 11.51 -17.83 12.70
C ILE A 40 12.67 -18.77 12.42
N THR A 41 13.35 -18.55 11.30
CA THR A 41 14.53 -19.32 10.93
C THR A 41 15.75 -18.45 10.69
N ASP A 42 16.94 -18.97 10.98
CA ASP A 42 18.20 -18.34 10.58
C ASP A 42 18.49 -18.49 9.07
N ALA A 43 19.60 -17.92 8.61
CA ALA A 43 20.08 -18.05 7.22
C ALA A 43 20.40 -19.48 6.76
N LYS A 44 20.50 -20.44 7.70
CA LYS A 44 20.72 -21.86 7.43
C LYS A 44 19.43 -22.68 7.52
N ALA A 45 18.28 -22.00 7.67
CA ALA A 45 16.96 -22.60 7.85
C ALA A 45 16.78 -23.42 9.14
N ASN A 46 17.62 -23.20 10.16
CA ASN A 46 17.34 -23.73 11.49
C ASN A 46 16.22 -22.92 12.13
N ILE A 47 15.29 -23.59 12.83
CA ILE A 47 14.24 -22.92 13.60
C ILE A 47 14.88 -22.28 14.82
N THR A 48 14.72 -20.97 14.96
CA THR A 48 15.23 -20.17 16.08
C THR A 48 14.13 -19.74 17.03
N GLN A 49 12.90 -19.64 16.53
CA GLN A 49 11.71 -19.34 17.34
C GLN A 49 10.48 -20.07 16.78
N PHE A 50 9.60 -20.51 17.68
CA PHE A 50 8.28 -21.05 17.38
C PHE A 50 7.24 -20.45 18.34
N ASP A 51 6.25 -19.77 17.75
CA ASP A 51 5.16 -19.14 18.47
C ASP A 51 3.82 -19.76 18.04
N ALA A 52 2.93 -19.96 19.00
CA ALA A 52 1.53 -20.28 18.73
C ALA A 52 0.62 -19.41 19.59
N TYR A 53 -0.53 -18.99 19.05
CA TYR A 53 -1.41 -18.02 19.71
C TYR A 53 -2.80 -18.57 19.95
N LEU A 54 -3.42 -18.11 21.05
CA LEU A 54 -4.87 -18.12 21.21
C LEU A 54 -5.53 -17.09 20.27
N PRO A 55 -6.86 -17.16 20.04
CA PRO A 55 -7.52 -16.35 19.01
C PRO A 55 -7.28 -14.84 19.07
N TYR A 56 -7.03 -14.27 20.26
CA TYR A 56 -6.80 -12.84 20.46
C TYR A 56 -5.31 -12.46 20.61
N GLY A 57 -4.40 -13.39 20.33
CA GLY A 57 -2.96 -13.12 20.29
C GLY A 57 -2.18 -13.40 21.56
N GLU A 58 -2.82 -13.98 22.57
CA GLU A 58 -2.09 -14.49 23.74
C GLU A 58 -1.24 -15.69 23.31
N LEU A 59 0.03 -15.70 23.73
CA LEU A 59 0.96 -16.79 23.42
C LEU A 59 0.54 -18.05 24.17
N LEU A 60 0.20 -19.08 23.40
CA LEU A 60 0.00 -20.45 23.86
C LEU A 60 1.34 -21.22 23.91
N VAL A 61 2.21 -20.96 22.93
CA VAL A 61 3.57 -21.49 22.85
C VAL A 61 4.49 -20.33 22.51
N ASP A 62 5.63 -20.28 23.20
CA ASP A 62 6.71 -19.31 23.00
C ASP A 62 8.04 -20.05 23.24
N GLU A 63 8.59 -20.62 22.17
CA GLU A 63 9.84 -21.36 22.19
C GLU A 63 10.91 -20.57 21.41
N HIS A 64 12.04 -20.29 22.05
CA HIS A 64 13.16 -19.61 21.41
C HIS A 64 14.49 -20.29 21.76
N SER A 65 15.40 -20.34 20.80
CA SER A 65 16.75 -20.91 20.96
C SER A 65 17.87 -19.94 20.57
N SER A 66 17.54 -18.76 20.03
CA SER A 66 18.47 -17.67 19.76
C SER A 66 18.72 -16.80 20.99
N SER A 67 19.86 -16.09 21.01
CA SER A 67 20.17 -15.06 22.00
C SER A 67 19.31 -13.81 21.85
N GLU A 68 18.84 -13.55 20.63
CA GLU A 68 17.93 -12.45 20.31
C GLU A 68 16.50 -12.98 20.17
N GLU A 69 15.56 -12.35 20.88
CA GLU A 69 14.12 -12.61 20.72
C GLU A 69 13.52 -11.58 19.76
N MET A 70 12.76 -12.08 18.79
CA MET A 70 12.16 -11.21 17.79
C MET A 70 10.81 -10.65 18.29
N PRO A 71 10.64 -9.32 18.33
CA PRO A 71 9.52 -8.71 19.04
C PRO A 71 8.21 -8.72 18.23
N TYR A 72 8.25 -9.03 16.94
CA TYR A 72 7.06 -9.05 16.08
C TYR A 72 6.37 -10.41 16.15
N LYS A 73 5.23 -10.47 16.84
CA LYS A 73 4.51 -11.72 17.14
C LYS A 73 3.11 -11.74 16.48
N PHE A 74 2.03 -11.64 17.25
CA PHE A 74 0.66 -11.67 16.73
C PHE A 74 0.37 -10.57 15.70
N ASN A 75 -0.18 -10.95 14.54
CA ASN A 75 -0.42 -10.10 13.36
C ASN A 75 0.79 -9.30 12.86
N GLY A 76 2.01 -9.76 13.17
CA GLY A 76 3.25 -9.06 12.84
C GLY A 76 3.38 -7.71 13.58
N LYS A 77 2.68 -7.54 14.71
CA LYS A 77 2.80 -6.37 15.57
C LYS A 77 3.81 -6.63 16.66
N GLU A 78 4.48 -5.55 17.05
CA GLU A 78 5.43 -5.57 18.15
C GLU A 78 4.70 -5.92 19.44
N PHE A 79 5.15 -6.98 20.09
CA PHE A 79 4.76 -7.37 21.43
C PHE A 79 5.71 -6.70 22.42
N ASP A 80 5.19 -5.72 23.15
CA ASP A 80 5.92 -5.10 24.24
C ASP A 80 5.85 -6.03 25.45
N GLN A 81 6.97 -6.68 25.77
CA GLN A 81 7.07 -7.63 26.87
C GLN A 81 6.90 -6.97 28.25
N GLU A 82 7.25 -5.69 28.41
CA GLU A 82 7.16 -4.99 29.69
C GLU A 82 5.69 -4.76 30.08
N THR A 83 4.85 -4.48 29.08
CA THR A 83 3.42 -4.20 29.28
C THR A 83 2.52 -5.40 28.99
N GLY A 84 3.00 -6.38 28.22
CA GLY A 84 2.20 -7.49 27.71
C GLY A 84 1.17 -7.06 26.67
N LEU A 85 1.42 -5.97 25.96
CA LEU A 85 0.51 -5.38 24.97
C LEU A 85 1.12 -5.42 23.58
N TYR A 86 0.25 -5.49 22.57
CA TYR A 86 0.66 -5.33 21.18
C TYR A 86 0.50 -3.88 20.73
N TYR A 87 1.54 -3.32 20.13
CA TYR A 87 1.47 -1.97 19.55
C TYR A 87 1.00 -2.00 18.09
N TYR A 88 -0.15 -1.38 17.82
CA TYR A 88 -0.77 -1.31 16.50
C TYR A 88 -0.66 0.09 15.85
N GLY A 89 0.26 0.93 16.32
CA GLY A 89 0.43 2.31 15.83
C GLY A 89 -0.55 3.27 16.51
N ALA A 90 -1.84 3.11 16.26
CA ALA A 90 -2.86 4.03 16.78
C ALA A 90 -3.35 3.68 18.20
N ARG A 91 -3.21 2.41 18.62
CA ARG A 91 -3.69 1.88 19.90
C ARG A 91 -2.83 0.69 20.33
N TYR A 92 -2.91 0.36 21.61
CA TYR A 92 -2.37 -0.87 22.15
C TYR A 92 -3.48 -1.93 22.28
N MET A 93 -3.22 -3.18 21.92
CA MET A 93 -4.17 -4.29 22.08
C MET A 93 -3.71 -5.18 23.23
N ASN A 94 -4.61 -5.47 24.17
CA ASN A 94 -4.35 -6.40 25.25
C ASN A 94 -4.85 -7.80 24.85
N PRO A 95 -3.95 -8.77 24.61
CA PRO A 95 -4.33 -10.10 24.16
C PRO A 95 -5.08 -10.91 25.23
N ARG A 96 -4.79 -10.66 26.52
CA ARG A 96 -5.45 -11.37 27.64
C ARG A 96 -6.88 -10.91 27.86
N THR A 97 -7.14 -9.61 27.75
CA THR A 97 -8.51 -9.07 27.88
C THR A 97 -9.26 -9.04 26.56
N SER A 98 -8.58 -9.29 25.44
CA SER A 98 -9.16 -9.28 24.09
C SER A 98 -9.69 -7.91 23.63
N LEU A 99 -9.19 -6.82 24.24
CA LEU A 99 -9.69 -5.46 24.05
C LEU A 99 -8.58 -4.47 23.63
N TRP A 100 -9.00 -3.41 22.96
CA TRP A 100 -8.18 -2.23 22.77
C TRP A 100 -7.98 -1.48 24.09
N TYR A 101 -6.76 -1.03 24.31
CA TYR A 101 -6.44 0.01 25.27
C TYR A 101 -6.63 1.36 24.56
N GLY A 102 -7.73 2.03 24.91
CA GLY A 102 -8.20 3.27 24.29
C GLY A 102 -9.41 3.07 23.38
N VAL A 103 -10.31 4.06 23.39
CA VAL A 103 -11.49 4.11 22.51
C VAL A 103 -11.03 4.25 21.06
N ASP A 104 -11.70 3.55 20.12
CA ASP A 104 -11.50 3.79 18.69
C ASP A 104 -11.78 5.27 18.35
N PRO A 105 -10.84 6.00 17.72
CA PRO A 105 -11.12 7.34 17.20
C PRO A 105 -12.30 7.39 16.22
N LEU A 106 -12.68 6.25 15.63
CA LEU A 106 -13.84 6.12 14.75
C LEU A 106 -15.07 5.51 15.43
N ALA A 107 -15.09 5.37 16.76
CA ALA A 107 -16.20 4.74 17.48
C ALA A 107 -17.55 5.40 17.15
N GLU A 108 -17.60 6.73 17.02
CA GLU A 108 -18.82 7.47 16.67
C GLU A 108 -19.37 7.11 15.27
N LYS A 109 -18.52 6.65 14.35
CA LYS A 109 -18.91 6.21 13.01
C LYS A 109 -19.57 4.82 13.02
N TYR A 110 -19.31 4.04 14.06
CA TYR A 110 -19.78 2.66 14.20
C TYR A 110 -20.49 2.47 15.55
N PRO A 111 -21.65 3.14 15.78
CA PRO A 111 -22.33 3.12 17.07
C PRO A 111 -22.75 1.71 17.52
N ASP A 112 -22.94 0.80 16.57
CA ASP A 112 -23.32 -0.60 16.82
C ASP A 112 -22.12 -1.49 17.24
N ILE A 113 -20.90 -0.96 17.26
CA ILE A 113 -19.68 -1.66 17.65
C ILE A 113 -19.06 -0.94 18.84
N GLY A 114 -18.84 -1.65 19.94
CA GLY A 114 -18.15 -1.07 21.10
C GLY A 114 -16.76 -0.55 20.73
N GLY A 115 -16.43 0.69 21.10
CA GLY A 115 -15.17 1.35 20.71
C GLY A 115 -13.88 0.66 21.20
N TYR A 116 -14.00 -0.34 22.08
CA TYR A 116 -12.89 -1.14 22.58
C TYR A 116 -12.80 -2.53 21.94
N VAL A 117 -13.79 -2.91 21.13
CA VAL A 117 -13.90 -4.26 20.58
C VAL A 117 -12.82 -4.49 19.53
N TYR A 118 -11.99 -5.51 19.76
CA TYR A 118 -11.02 -5.97 18.78
C TYR A 118 -11.70 -6.81 17.69
N CYS A 119 -11.48 -6.48 16.41
CA CYS A 119 -11.88 -7.31 15.27
C CYS A 119 -13.38 -7.68 15.18
N ILE A 120 -14.27 -6.87 15.76
CA ILE A 120 -15.72 -7.16 15.88
C ILE A 120 -15.94 -8.53 16.54
N SER A 121 -15.12 -8.87 17.52
CA SER A 121 -15.13 -10.15 18.25
C SER A 121 -14.87 -11.40 17.38
N ASN A 122 -14.27 -11.25 16.20
CA ASN A 122 -13.93 -12.38 15.32
C ASN A 122 -12.47 -12.31 14.83
N PRO A 123 -11.48 -12.46 15.72
CA PRO A 123 -10.05 -12.30 15.39
C PRO A 123 -9.46 -13.45 14.58
N ILE A 124 -10.19 -14.56 14.40
CA ILE A 124 -9.77 -15.70 13.56
C ILE A 124 -9.96 -15.38 12.07
N GLN A 125 -10.96 -14.55 11.74
CA GLN A 125 -11.27 -14.14 10.36
C GLN A 125 -10.88 -12.70 10.07
N ASN A 126 -10.93 -11.84 11.09
CA ASN A 126 -10.65 -10.42 11.00
C ASN A 126 -9.33 -10.10 11.68
N THR A 127 -8.61 -9.14 11.12
CA THR A 127 -7.39 -8.57 11.69
C THR A 127 -7.62 -7.07 11.71
N ASP A 128 -7.44 -6.38 12.84
CA ASP A 128 -7.46 -4.92 12.86
C ASP A 128 -6.10 -4.44 12.38
N LYS A 129 -5.99 -4.28 11.07
CA LYS A 129 -4.72 -4.01 10.40
C LYS A 129 -4.24 -2.57 10.57
N LYS A 130 -5.14 -1.65 10.98
CA LYS A 130 -5.10 -0.21 10.65
C LYS A 130 -4.20 0.11 9.45
N GLY A 131 -4.58 -0.49 8.32
CA GLY A 131 -4.08 -0.21 6.99
C GLY A 131 -5.07 -0.68 5.94
N ASN A 132 -5.86 0.28 5.48
CA ASN A 132 -6.84 0.10 4.42
C ASN A 132 -6.17 0.55 3.14
N ASP A 133 -5.85 -0.37 2.24
CA ASP A 133 -6.74 -0.83 1.16
C ASP A 133 -6.90 0.24 0.08
N VAL A 134 -6.68 -0.16 -1.18
CA VAL A 134 -7.09 0.67 -2.30
C VAL A 134 -8.62 0.72 -2.30
N ILE A 135 -9.18 1.91 -2.08
CA ILE A 135 -10.63 2.14 -2.09
C ILE A 135 -11.04 2.54 -3.49
N ILE A 136 -11.81 1.68 -4.16
CA ILE A 136 -12.27 1.89 -5.53
C ILE A 136 -13.67 2.47 -5.50
N HIS A 137 -13.82 3.71 -5.97
CA HIS A 137 -15.08 4.44 -6.05
C HIS A 137 -15.73 4.23 -7.42
N TYR A 138 -16.97 3.74 -7.43
CA TYR A 138 -17.71 3.43 -8.66
C TYR A 138 -19.20 3.72 -8.53
N ILE A 139 -19.88 3.85 -9.68
CA ILE A 139 -21.34 3.91 -9.75
C ILE A 139 -21.87 2.49 -10.01
N ASP A 140 -22.80 2.01 -9.17
CA ASP A 140 -23.44 0.72 -9.36
C ASP A 140 -24.46 0.73 -10.51
N LYS A 141 -25.01 -0.45 -10.85
CA LYS A 141 -26.00 -0.59 -11.92
C LYS A 141 -27.29 0.23 -11.73
N ASN A 142 -27.53 0.73 -10.51
CA ASN A 142 -28.70 1.54 -10.17
C ASN A 142 -28.35 3.04 -10.10
N GLY A 143 -27.14 3.45 -10.53
CA GLY A 143 -26.71 4.84 -10.48
C GLY A 143 -26.23 5.31 -9.10
N LYS A 144 -26.04 4.40 -8.12
CA LYS A 144 -25.62 4.78 -6.77
C LYS A 144 -24.11 4.71 -6.61
N HIS A 145 -23.53 5.69 -5.92
CA HIS A 145 -22.14 5.66 -5.50
C HIS A 145 -21.89 4.51 -4.52
N LYS A 146 -20.86 3.72 -4.81
CA LYS A 146 -20.38 2.60 -4.00
C LYS A 146 -18.86 2.62 -3.92
N THR A 147 -18.35 1.95 -2.90
CA THR A 147 -16.91 1.70 -2.72
C THR A 147 -16.64 0.20 -2.70
N HIS A 148 -15.45 -0.19 -3.15
CA HIS A 148 -14.91 -1.54 -2.99
C HIS A 148 -13.49 -1.45 -2.43
N SER A 149 -13.25 -2.15 -1.32
CA SER A 149 -11.93 -2.23 -0.68
C SER A 149 -11.12 -3.36 -1.31
N PHE A 150 -9.94 -3.04 -1.85
CA PHE A 150 -9.04 -4.02 -2.43
C PHE A 150 -7.71 -4.07 -1.69
N SER A 151 -7.39 -5.26 -1.18
CA SER A 151 -6.17 -5.53 -0.38
C SER A 151 -5.28 -6.60 -1.00
N GLY A 152 -5.39 -6.79 -2.32
CA GLY A 152 -4.70 -7.86 -3.02
C GLY A 152 -5.31 -9.22 -2.71
N PHE A 153 -4.58 -10.27 -3.09
CA PHE A 153 -5.07 -11.65 -2.94
C PHE A 153 -4.76 -12.23 -1.55
N ARG A 154 -3.74 -11.73 -0.83
CA ARG A 154 -3.37 -12.17 0.54
C ARG A 154 -3.32 -13.71 0.66
N GLY A 155 -2.65 -14.38 -0.28
CA GLY A 155 -2.56 -15.85 -0.35
C GLY A 155 -3.84 -16.57 -0.78
N ARG A 156 -4.97 -15.87 -0.96
CA ARG A 156 -6.23 -16.46 -1.43
C ARG A 156 -6.20 -16.66 -2.94
N ARG A 157 -6.71 -17.81 -3.40
CA ARG A 157 -6.88 -18.08 -4.85
C ARG A 157 -8.02 -17.30 -5.49
N ARG A 158 -8.96 -16.80 -4.68
CA ARG A 158 -10.15 -16.06 -5.12
C ARG A 158 -10.49 -14.96 -4.13
N ILE A 159 -10.98 -13.85 -4.64
CA ILE A 159 -11.50 -12.72 -3.88
C ILE A 159 -12.91 -12.39 -4.38
N TYR A 160 -13.72 -11.77 -3.52
CA TYR A 160 -14.99 -11.21 -3.95
C TYR A 160 -14.73 -9.97 -4.80
N VAL A 161 -15.34 -9.91 -5.98
CA VAL A 161 -15.32 -8.75 -6.87
C VAL A 161 -16.76 -8.41 -7.23
N PRO A 162 -17.25 -7.19 -6.96
CA PRO A 162 -18.58 -6.80 -7.38
C PRO A 162 -18.70 -6.84 -8.90
N ASN A 163 -19.90 -7.14 -9.41
CA ASN A 163 -20.18 -7.09 -10.85
C ASN A 163 -20.27 -5.64 -11.35
N ASN A 164 -19.13 -4.97 -11.38
CA ASN A 164 -18.96 -3.61 -11.87
C ASN A 164 -17.71 -3.54 -12.75
N GLN A 165 -17.85 -2.92 -13.92
CA GLN A 165 -16.81 -2.91 -14.93
C GLN A 165 -15.53 -2.21 -14.46
N PHE A 166 -15.66 -1.08 -13.77
CA PHE A 166 -14.52 -0.30 -13.30
C PHE A 166 -13.72 -1.05 -12.23
N VAL A 167 -14.41 -1.69 -11.28
CA VAL A 167 -13.77 -2.51 -10.26
C VAL A 167 -13.06 -3.72 -10.87
N MET A 168 -13.70 -4.42 -11.81
CA MET A 168 -13.07 -5.51 -12.54
C MET A 168 -11.84 -5.04 -13.32
N ASP A 169 -11.90 -3.86 -13.93
CA ASP A 169 -10.78 -3.32 -14.70
C ASP A 169 -9.59 -2.98 -13.83
N PHE A 170 -9.83 -2.37 -12.67
CA PHE A 170 -8.78 -2.11 -11.70
C PHE A 170 -8.06 -3.41 -11.30
N ILE A 171 -8.82 -4.45 -10.95
CA ILE A 171 -8.26 -5.74 -10.54
C ILE A 171 -7.55 -6.43 -11.70
N HIS A 172 -8.08 -6.35 -12.92
CA HIS A 172 -7.41 -6.85 -14.12
C HIS A 172 -6.09 -6.13 -14.39
N SER A 173 -6.04 -4.80 -14.24
CA SER A 173 -4.80 -4.02 -14.37
C SER A 173 -3.78 -4.42 -13.31
N TYR A 174 -4.21 -4.54 -12.04
CA TYR A 174 -3.35 -4.99 -10.94
C TYR A 174 -2.75 -6.36 -11.26
N VAL A 175 -3.59 -7.37 -11.55
CA VAL A 175 -3.14 -8.73 -11.85
C VAL A 175 -2.23 -8.76 -13.07
N PHE A 176 -2.57 -8.03 -14.13
CA PHE A 176 -1.79 -7.98 -15.36
C PHE A 176 -0.38 -7.41 -15.12
N ASN A 177 -0.30 -6.22 -14.54
CA ASN A 177 0.99 -5.57 -14.26
C ASN A 177 1.83 -6.44 -13.32
N THR A 178 1.24 -6.93 -12.24
CA THR A 178 1.96 -7.68 -11.21
C THR A 178 2.45 -9.04 -11.69
N ASN A 179 1.71 -9.72 -12.57
CA ASN A 179 2.12 -11.00 -13.18
C ASN A 179 3.20 -10.83 -14.25
N ASN A 180 3.17 -9.72 -14.99
CA ASN A 180 4.20 -9.43 -15.99
C ASN A 180 5.51 -8.95 -15.35
N GLY A 181 5.54 -8.72 -14.03
CA GLY A 181 6.71 -8.20 -13.31
C GLY A 181 6.83 -6.68 -13.31
N GLY A 182 5.75 -5.97 -13.62
CA GLY A 182 5.56 -4.54 -13.33
C GLY A 182 4.65 -4.35 -12.11
N GLY A 183 4.03 -3.16 -11.98
CA GLY A 183 3.03 -2.91 -10.95
C GLY A 183 3.59 -2.81 -9.52
N GLU A 184 4.85 -2.40 -9.38
CA GLU A 184 5.54 -2.34 -8.09
C GLU A 184 4.88 -1.36 -7.13
N ASN A 185 4.44 -0.20 -7.63
CA ASN A 185 3.80 0.83 -6.81
C ASN A 185 2.36 0.46 -6.48
N MET A 186 1.64 -0.17 -7.40
CA MET A 186 0.36 -0.81 -7.10
C MET A 186 0.52 -1.89 -6.00
N LYS A 187 1.55 -2.74 -6.05
CA LYS A 187 1.83 -3.71 -4.98
C LYS A 187 2.11 -2.99 -3.67
N LYS A 188 2.99 -2.00 -3.67
CA LYS A 188 3.30 -1.19 -2.49
C LYS A 188 2.03 -0.58 -1.91
N ALA A 189 1.22 0.13 -2.69
CA ALA A 189 -0.01 0.75 -2.18
C ALA A 189 -1.06 -0.25 -1.65
N VAL A 190 -1.07 -1.47 -2.17
CA VAL A 190 -1.98 -2.54 -1.71
C VAL A 190 -1.44 -3.24 -0.45
N LEU A 191 -0.11 -3.33 -0.30
CA LEU A 191 0.56 -4.02 0.81
C LEU A 191 0.99 -3.07 1.93
N ASP A 192 1.15 -1.79 1.64
CA ASP A 192 1.49 -0.74 2.59
C ASP A 192 0.22 -0.33 3.33
N HIS A 193 0.29 -0.50 4.64
CA HIS A 193 -0.84 -0.45 5.54
C HIS A 193 -0.89 0.88 6.29
N ASN A 194 -0.17 1.92 5.85
CA ASN A 194 -0.16 3.20 6.55
C ASN A 194 -0.90 4.34 5.81
N VAL A 195 -1.41 4.09 4.59
CA VAL A 195 -2.07 5.13 3.77
C VAL A 195 -3.24 4.59 2.98
N LYS A 196 -4.27 5.42 2.82
CA LYS A 196 -5.41 5.14 1.96
C LYS A 196 -5.19 5.73 0.57
N VAL A 197 -5.34 4.89 -0.45
CA VAL A 197 -5.40 5.32 -1.85
C VAL A 197 -6.82 5.18 -2.37
N HIS A 198 -7.40 6.28 -2.80
CA HIS A 198 -8.74 6.33 -3.36
C HIS A 198 -8.66 6.37 -4.88
N VAL A 199 -9.27 5.42 -5.56
CA VAL A 199 -9.27 5.32 -7.03
C VAL A 199 -10.67 5.62 -7.56
N TRP A 200 -10.80 6.65 -8.38
CA TRP A 200 -12.06 7.17 -8.87
C TRP A 200 -12.23 6.94 -10.37
N ASP A 201 -13.43 6.50 -10.77
CA ASP A 201 -13.78 6.32 -12.19
C ASP A 201 -13.93 7.68 -12.87
N ALA A 202 -12.89 8.06 -13.62
CA ALA A 202 -12.84 9.33 -14.34
C ALA A 202 -13.92 9.44 -15.44
N SER A 203 -14.51 8.31 -15.87
CA SER A 203 -15.59 8.30 -16.85
C SER A 203 -16.96 8.66 -16.27
N GLN A 204 -17.06 8.82 -14.94
CA GLN A 204 -18.28 9.14 -14.22
C GLN A 204 -18.17 10.50 -13.54
N PRO A 205 -18.45 11.63 -14.24
CA PRO A 205 -18.40 12.97 -13.66
C PRO A 205 -19.23 13.11 -12.37
N SER A 206 -20.36 12.40 -12.28
CA SER A 206 -21.24 12.41 -11.10
C SER A 206 -20.59 11.86 -9.83
N LEU A 207 -19.47 11.14 -9.91
CA LEU A 207 -18.70 10.76 -8.73
C LEU A 207 -17.98 11.95 -8.08
N PHE A 208 -17.72 13.00 -8.85
CA PHE A 208 -17.00 14.17 -8.41
C PHE A 208 -17.93 15.31 -7.98
N GLU A 209 -19.25 15.14 -8.12
CA GLU A 209 -20.27 16.12 -7.77
C GLU A 209 -21.01 15.70 -6.49
N ASN A 210 -21.08 16.60 -5.51
CA ASN A 210 -21.95 16.43 -4.35
C ASN A 210 -23.34 17.05 -4.59
N PRO A 211 -24.39 16.60 -3.86
CA PRO A 211 -25.72 17.22 -3.89
C PRO A 211 -25.73 18.72 -3.53
N ASP A 212 -24.69 19.20 -2.84
CA ASP A 212 -24.51 20.60 -2.43
C ASP A 212 -23.67 21.43 -3.43
N GLY A 213 -23.25 20.84 -4.56
CA GLY A 213 -22.44 21.51 -5.58
C GLY A 213 -20.94 21.62 -5.26
N GLN A 214 -20.46 21.07 -4.13
CA GLN A 214 -19.03 20.95 -3.88
C GLN A 214 -18.43 19.77 -4.67
N ARG A 215 -17.19 19.94 -5.15
CA ARG A 215 -16.46 18.79 -5.73
C ARG A 215 -16.05 17.86 -4.59
N ASN A 216 -16.07 16.54 -4.81
CA ASN A 216 -15.47 15.54 -3.91
C ASN A 216 -13.93 15.62 -3.88
N HIS A 217 -13.38 16.84 -3.83
CA HIS A 217 -11.96 17.07 -3.82
C HIS A 217 -11.43 16.93 -2.40
N PHE A 218 -10.89 15.73 -2.18
CA PHE A 218 -9.83 15.36 -1.26
C PHE A 218 -10.23 15.39 0.22
N ASP A 219 -10.04 14.25 0.90
CA ASP A 219 -10.21 14.24 2.34
C ASP A 219 -9.21 15.22 2.96
N ASP A 220 -9.67 15.98 3.95
CA ASP A 220 -8.84 16.85 4.79
C ASP A 220 -8.00 16.01 5.79
N ASN A 221 -7.85 14.70 5.57
CA ASN A 221 -7.33 13.71 6.51
C ASN A 221 -6.18 12.82 5.96
N GLY A 222 -5.58 13.16 4.81
CA GLY A 222 -4.35 12.55 4.29
C GLY A 222 -4.49 11.40 3.27
N GLY A 223 -5.65 11.17 2.65
CA GLY A 223 -5.83 10.17 1.57
C GLY A 223 -5.40 10.66 0.17
N PHE A 224 -4.64 9.84 -0.58
CA PHE A 224 -4.25 10.16 -1.97
C PHE A 224 -5.34 9.73 -2.96
N ASN A 225 -5.71 10.60 -3.90
CA ASN A 225 -6.77 10.30 -4.87
C ASN A 225 -6.19 10.16 -6.28
N ILE A 226 -6.45 9.00 -6.89
CA ILE A 226 -6.14 8.68 -8.28
C ILE A 226 -7.45 8.76 -9.07
N THR A 227 -7.45 9.53 -10.15
CA THR A 227 -8.57 9.57 -11.10
C THR A 227 -8.15 8.83 -12.36
N TRP A 228 -8.84 7.75 -12.71
CA TRP A 228 -8.38 6.86 -13.77
C TRP A 228 -9.48 6.53 -14.79
N PHE A 229 -9.13 6.61 -16.07
CA PHE A 229 -9.97 6.14 -17.16
C PHE A 229 -9.62 4.69 -17.52
N SER A 230 -10.36 3.72 -16.99
CA SER A 230 -10.03 2.29 -17.17
C SER A 230 -10.04 1.79 -18.61
N ARG A 231 -10.64 2.57 -19.54
CA ARG A 231 -10.85 2.23 -20.95
C ARG A 231 -10.22 3.21 -21.94
N LYS A 232 -9.26 4.02 -21.49
CA LYS A 232 -8.55 4.98 -22.33
C LYS A 232 -7.06 4.65 -22.38
N ALA A 233 -6.63 4.01 -23.46
CA ALA A 233 -5.20 3.87 -23.75
C ALA A 233 -4.65 5.19 -24.29
N THR A 234 -3.34 5.37 -24.23
CA THR A 234 -2.68 6.61 -24.71
C THR A 234 -1.78 6.31 -25.90
N ARG A 235 -1.94 7.09 -26.96
CA ARG A 235 -0.97 7.17 -28.05
C ARG A 235 0.01 8.27 -27.68
N THR A 236 1.25 7.90 -27.48
CA THR A 236 2.31 8.81 -27.03
C THR A 236 2.73 9.69 -28.22
N SER A 237 3.20 10.90 -27.95
CA SER A 237 3.54 11.84 -29.02
C SER A 237 4.78 11.42 -29.85
N ASP A 238 5.59 10.50 -29.33
CA ASP A 238 6.71 9.83 -30.00
C ASP A 238 6.29 8.58 -30.80
N GLY A 239 4.98 8.35 -30.97
CA GLY A 239 4.43 7.33 -31.88
C GLY A 239 4.11 5.98 -31.24
N GLY A 240 4.38 5.84 -29.94
CA GLY A 240 4.08 4.65 -29.14
C GLY A 240 2.64 4.53 -28.64
N VAL A 241 2.38 3.44 -27.94
CA VAL A 241 1.11 3.18 -27.25
C VAL A 241 1.35 2.57 -25.88
N ILE A 242 0.56 3.02 -24.90
CA ILE A 242 0.52 2.49 -23.54
C ILE A 242 -0.93 2.19 -23.12
N SER A 243 -1.13 1.11 -22.38
CA SER A 243 -2.45 0.66 -21.95
C SER A 243 -2.95 1.39 -20.70
N PRO A 244 -4.27 1.35 -20.41
CA PRO A 244 -4.80 1.83 -19.14
C PRO A 244 -4.13 1.19 -17.91
N ALA A 245 -3.70 -0.08 -18.00
CA ALA A 245 -3.01 -0.78 -16.93
C ALA A 245 -1.64 -0.16 -16.63
N THR A 246 -0.86 0.20 -17.66
CA THR A 246 0.41 0.93 -17.47
C THR A 246 0.17 2.33 -16.91
N ILE A 247 -0.87 3.03 -17.36
CA ILE A 247 -1.23 4.37 -16.88
C ILE A 247 -1.59 4.37 -15.39
N ILE A 248 -2.37 3.40 -14.90
CA ILE A 248 -2.71 3.41 -13.47
C ILE A 248 -1.48 3.19 -12.59
N GLU A 249 -0.50 2.37 -13.02
CA GLU A 249 0.76 2.20 -12.28
C GLU A 249 1.60 3.48 -12.23
N HIS A 250 1.54 4.30 -13.28
CA HIS A 250 2.12 5.66 -13.27
C HIS A 250 1.49 6.52 -12.16
N GLU A 251 0.16 6.55 -12.04
CA GLU A 251 -0.52 7.30 -10.97
C GLU A 251 -0.17 6.78 -9.56
N PHE A 252 -0.03 5.46 -9.41
CA PHE A 252 0.44 4.87 -8.14
C PHE A 252 1.88 5.22 -7.81
N ALA A 253 2.73 5.51 -8.80
CA ALA A 253 4.10 5.93 -8.55
C ALA A 253 4.16 7.34 -7.96
N HIS A 254 3.34 8.28 -8.44
CA HIS A 254 3.19 9.60 -7.81
C HIS A 254 2.75 9.48 -6.36
N PHE A 255 1.80 8.58 -6.09
CA PHE A 255 1.39 8.28 -4.73
C PHE A 255 2.57 7.80 -3.86
N VAL A 256 3.31 6.80 -4.31
CA VAL A 256 4.44 6.24 -3.57
C VAL A 256 5.54 7.28 -3.34
N ASN A 257 5.85 8.09 -4.35
CA ASN A 257 6.84 9.17 -4.25
C ASN A 257 6.44 10.20 -3.18
N ARG A 258 5.20 10.70 -3.25
CA ARG A 258 4.66 11.65 -2.28
C ARG A 258 4.61 11.08 -0.86
N TYR A 259 4.25 9.81 -0.73
CA TYR A 259 4.21 9.16 0.58
C TYR A 259 5.60 8.99 1.18
N LYS A 260 6.59 8.63 0.36
CA LYS A 260 7.97 8.42 0.79
C LYS A 260 8.62 9.73 1.25
N ASP A 261 8.48 10.80 0.47
CA ASP A 261 9.00 12.12 0.82
C ASP A 261 8.13 13.21 0.20
N LYS A 262 7.21 13.74 1.01
CA LYS A 262 6.28 14.78 0.58
C LYS A 262 6.98 16.07 0.14
N ARG A 263 8.06 16.47 0.83
CA ARG A 263 8.77 17.72 0.53
C ARG A 263 9.50 17.63 -0.79
N GLU A 264 10.17 16.49 -1.04
CA GLU A 264 10.87 16.27 -2.30
C GLU A 264 9.89 16.11 -3.47
N PHE A 265 8.77 15.41 -3.27
CA PHE A 265 7.69 15.32 -4.24
C PHE A 265 7.15 16.71 -4.63
N GLU A 266 6.83 17.55 -3.64
CA GLU A 266 6.35 18.93 -3.88
C GLU A 266 7.40 19.75 -4.63
N ARG A 267 8.67 19.69 -4.20
CA ARG A 267 9.78 20.37 -4.88
C ARG A 267 9.90 19.93 -6.35
N LYS A 268 9.83 18.63 -6.65
CA LYS A 268 9.93 18.10 -8.02
C LYS A 268 8.73 18.49 -8.88
N SER A 269 7.52 18.42 -8.31
CA SER A 269 6.28 18.82 -8.97
C SER A 269 6.26 20.32 -9.32
N GLU A 270 6.94 21.15 -8.54
CA GLU A 270 7.10 22.58 -8.79
C GLU A 270 8.30 22.92 -9.69
N THR A 271 9.18 21.96 -9.99
CA THR A 271 10.37 22.17 -10.82
C THR A 271 10.05 21.86 -12.29
N PRO A 272 9.94 22.86 -13.18
CA PRO A 272 9.50 22.63 -14.55
C PRO A 272 10.51 21.84 -15.37
N ASN A 273 10.02 20.90 -16.18
CA ASN A 273 10.79 20.15 -17.15
C ASN A 273 10.17 20.32 -18.55
N ARG A 274 10.92 20.85 -19.51
CA ARG A 274 10.40 21.16 -20.86
C ARG A 274 9.85 19.93 -21.61
N GLN A 275 10.37 18.74 -21.33
CA GLN A 275 10.02 17.50 -22.02
C GLN A 275 8.89 16.75 -21.31
N TYR A 276 8.91 16.72 -19.98
CA TYR A 276 8.00 15.92 -19.16
C TYR A 276 6.92 16.74 -18.43
N GLY A 277 7.00 18.07 -18.45
CA GLY A 277 6.12 18.94 -17.65
C GLY A 277 6.85 19.43 -16.41
N ASP A 278 7.20 18.50 -15.53
CA ASP A 278 7.99 18.73 -14.30
C ASP A 278 8.95 17.56 -14.01
N GLU A 279 9.78 17.70 -12.98
CA GLU A 279 10.76 16.66 -12.62
C GLU A 279 10.13 15.43 -11.96
N GLU A 280 8.92 15.54 -11.38
CA GLU A 280 8.21 14.41 -10.77
C GLU A 280 7.62 13.50 -11.87
N GLU A 281 6.98 14.10 -12.87
CA GLU A 281 6.52 13.42 -14.10
C GLU A 281 7.66 12.71 -14.81
N LYS A 282 8.83 13.36 -14.91
CA LYS A 282 10.03 12.73 -15.48
C LYS A 282 10.44 11.49 -14.68
N GLU A 283 10.53 11.59 -13.36
CA GLU A 283 10.92 10.46 -12.50
C GLU A 283 9.95 9.28 -12.63
N VAL A 284 8.65 9.56 -12.65
CA VAL A 284 7.64 8.51 -12.77
C VAL A 284 7.67 7.86 -14.15
N ILE A 285 7.79 8.65 -15.22
CA ILE A 285 7.84 8.15 -16.59
C ILE A 285 9.10 7.31 -16.80
N GLU A 286 10.28 7.88 -16.53
CA GLU A 286 11.57 7.21 -16.74
C GLU A 286 11.78 6.02 -15.78
N GLY A 287 11.07 6.03 -14.64
CA GLY A 287 11.08 5.00 -13.63
C GLY A 287 9.97 3.97 -13.79
N ALA A 288 8.89 4.15 -13.03
CA ALA A 288 7.84 3.15 -12.83
C ALA A 288 7.09 2.80 -14.12
N GLU A 289 6.78 3.82 -14.93
CA GLU A 289 6.05 3.61 -16.18
C GLU A 289 6.91 2.85 -17.19
N TRP A 290 8.16 3.25 -17.41
CA TRP A 290 9.06 2.53 -18.31
C TRP A 290 9.27 1.07 -17.91
N ARG A 291 9.46 0.80 -16.61
CA ARG A 291 9.59 -0.59 -16.12
C ARG A 291 8.32 -1.38 -16.45
N THR A 292 7.16 -0.83 -16.15
CA THR A 292 5.88 -1.51 -16.37
C THR A 292 5.55 -1.68 -17.85
N ALA A 293 5.74 -0.64 -18.67
CA ALA A 293 5.54 -0.69 -20.11
C ALA A 293 6.41 -1.77 -20.77
N ARG A 294 7.70 -1.84 -20.43
CA ARG A 294 8.61 -2.89 -20.94
C ARG A 294 8.12 -4.29 -20.58
N LYS A 295 7.65 -4.48 -19.35
CA LYS A 295 7.11 -5.76 -18.87
C LYS A 295 5.80 -6.14 -19.56
N ASN A 296 4.98 -5.15 -19.90
CA ASN A 296 3.74 -5.34 -20.64
C ASN A 296 3.93 -5.45 -22.17
N GLY A 297 5.16 -5.30 -22.68
CA GLY A 297 5.44 -5.28 -24.12
C GLY A 297 4.92 -4.03 -24.83
N GLU A 298 4.83 -2.92 -24.11
CA GLU A 298 4.32 -1.63 -24.56
C GLU A 298 5.46 -0.65 -24.85
N THR A 299 5.13 0.47 -25.50
CA THR A 299 6.13 1.50 -25.81
C THR A 299 6.51 2.29 -24.57
N ILE A 300 7.80 2.59 -24.42
CA ILE A 300 8.26 3.59 -23.45
C ILE A 300 8.11 4.98 -24.05
N ARG A 301 7.49 5.92 -23.33
CA ARG A 301 7.34 7.30 -23.80
C ARG A 301 8.46 8.18 -23.26
N HIS A 302 8.90 9.13 -24.05
CA HIS A 302 9.94 10.10 -23.66
C HIS A 302 9.38 11.49 -23.39
N ASN A 303 8.09 11.62 -23.08
CA ASN A 303 7.47 12.89 -22.66
C ASN A 303 6.10 12.63 -22.03
N HIS A 304 5.55 13.63 -21.35
CA HIS A 304 4.23 13.51 -20.74
C HIS A 304 3.05 13.66 -21.73
N LYS A 305 3.31 13.90 -23.03
CA LYS A 305 2.28 14.20 -24.02
C LYS A 305 1.72 12.95 -24.67
N GLY A 306 0.41 12.93 -24.86
CA GLY A 306 -0.25 11.87 -25.61
C GLY A 306 -1.72 12.19 -25.91
N LYS A 307 -2.31 11.37 -26.78
CA LYS A 307 -3.73 11.43 -27.09
C LYS A 307 -4.40 10.13 -26.68
N SER A 308 -5.40 10.24 -25.81
CA SER A 308 -6.17 9.09 -25.37
C SER A 308 -7.13 8.57 -26.45
N TYR A 309 -7.35 7.25 -26.47
CA TYR A 309 -8.31 6.59 -27.36
C TYR A 309 -8.97 5.39 -26.66
N ASP A 310 -10.15 4.99 -27.14
CA ASP A 310 -10.94 3.93 -26.51
C ASP A 310 -10.37 2.54 -26.75
N VAL A 311 -10.38 1.72 -25.70
CA VAL A 311 -10.02 0.29 -25.75
C VAL A 311 -11.09 -0.57 -25.07
N THR A 312 -11.09 -1.87 -25.39
CA THR A 312 -12.07 -2.83 -24.85
C THR A 312 -11.57 -3.59 -23.63
N ASP A 313 -10.29 -3.50 -23.29
CA ASP A 313 -9.64 -4.14 -22.13
C ASP A 313 -8.66 -3.13 -21.47
N PRO A 314 -8.55 -2.99 -20.13
CA PRO A 314 -7.50 -2.14 -19.56
C PRO A 314 -6.08 -2.63 -19.85
N ARG A 315 -5.93 -3.90 -20.24
CA ARG A 315 -4.65 -4.56 -20.54
C ARG A 315 -4.26 -4.47 -22.02
N THR A 316 -5.01 -3.74 -22.85
CA THR A 316 -4.76 -3.68 -24.30
C THR A 316 -4.50 -2.26 -24.79
N THR A 317 -3.67 -2.17 -25.80
CA THR A 317 -3.43 -0.96 -26.62
C THR A 317 -4.14 -1.04 -27.96
N LYS A 318 -4.89 -2.11 -28.24
CA LYS A 318 -5.63 -2.24 -29.51
C LYS A 318 -6.86 -1.33 -29.48
N PRO A 319 -6.99 -0.37 -30.42
CA PRO A 319 -8.15 0.52 -30.46
C PRO A 319 -9.46 -0.27 -30.55
N LYS A 320 -10.46 0.17 -29.80
CA LYS A 320 -11.83 -0.33 -29.93
C LYS A 320 -12.31 -0.04 -31.35
N LYS A 321 -12.66 -1.09 -32.10
CA LYS A 321 -13.23 -0.94 -33.44
C LYS A 321 -14.51 -0.10 -33.34
N LYS A 322 -14.61 0.96 -34.15
CA LYS A 322 -15.87 1.65 -34.35
C LYS A 322 -16.82 0.67 -35.04
N ARG A 323 -17.96 0.42 -34.41
CA ARG A 323 -19.07 -0.31 -35.05
C ARG A 323 -19.75 0.59 -36.07
#